data_AF-A0A511J6T2-F1
#
_entry.id   AF-A0A511J6T2-F1
#
_cell.length_a   1.000
_cell.length_b   1.000
_cell.length_c   1.000
_cell.angle_alpha   90.00
_cell.angle_beta   90.00
_cell.angle_gamma   90.00
#
_symmetry.space_group_name_H-M   'P 1'
#
loop_
_entity.id
_entity.type
_entity.pdbx_description
1 polymer ?
#
loop_
_entity_poly.entity_id
_entity_poly.type
_entity_poly.pdbx_seq_one_letter_code
_entity_poly.pdbx_strand_id
1 'polypeptide(L)'
;MLLTWVLVGFLALAAFISGRWYLRQYDGLGRRRPFPRISVVLCLLVALGCAIPVVVHVRLEHQLQAAAEQVAGVPVEVRCQTIGQTFVDATADLGYVKWGPDGEPERKTLISWEPCQDLRAWLGSDKSAPSLDQVVAVHVLTHEAMHMSGIKNESHAECAAVQRDEATAQALGADPDQARALAKRYWTEVYPRMPDGYRGGCGPEGRYDEELSTAPW
;
A
#
# COMPACT_ATOMS: atom_id res chain seq x y z
N MET A 1 -1.66 -12.27 -6.84
CA MET A 1 -1.33 -13.05 -8.06
C MET A 1 -2.47 -13.96 -8.56
N LEU A 2 -3.24 -14.65 -7.70
CA LEU A 2 -4.32 -15.55 -8.14
C LEU A 2 -5.40 -14.87 -9.01
N LEU A 3 -5.92 -13.71 -8.58
CA LEU A 3 -6.96 -12.97 -9.32
C LEU A 3 -6.51 -12.54 -10.71
N THR A 4 -5.22 -12.20 -10.88
CA THR A 4 -4.63 -11.86 -12.18
C THR A 4 -4.66 -13.07 -13.12
N TRP A 5 -4.33 -14.27 -12.63
CA TRP A 5 -4.40 -15.49 -13.44
C TRP A 5 -5.84 -15.84 -13.82
N VAL A 6 -6.79 -15.68 -12.89
CA VAL A 6 -8.22 -15.90 -13.15
C VAL A 6 -8.71 -14.91 -14.23
N LEU A 7 -8.38 -13.63 -14.10
CA LEU A 7 -8.70 -12.59 -15.09
C LEU A 7 -8.20 -12.99 -16.50
N VAL A 8 -6.91 -13.30 -16.63
CA VAL A 8 -6.29 -13.67 -17.91
C VAL A 8 -6.94 -14.94 -18.48
N GLY A 9 -7.20 -15.94 -17.64
CA GLY A 9 -7.84 -17.19 -18.04
C GLY A 9 -9.25 -17.00 -18.62
N PHE A 10 -10.09 -16.20 -17.97
CA PHE A 10 -11.45 -15.95 -18.46
C PHE A 10 -11.49 -15.07 -19.71
N LEU A 11 -10.56 -14.12 -19.87
CA LEU A 11 -10.41 -13.37 -21.11
C LEU A 11 -9.97 -14.28 -22.28
N ALA A 12 -9.00 -15.16 -22.04
CA ALA A 12 -8.56 -16.14 -23.02
C ALA A 12 -9.69 -17.10 -23.42
N LEU A 13 -10.50 -17.55 -22.44
CA LEU A 13 -11.66 -18.40 -22.70
C LEU A 13 -12.73 -17.68 -23.54
N ALA A 14 -13.04 -16.42 -23.22
CA ALA A 14 -13.98 -15.61 -24.01
C ALA A 14 -13.51 -15.43 -25.46
N ALA A 15 -12.21 -15.17 -25.66
CA ALA A 15 -11.59 -15.06 -26.97
C ALA A 15 -11.64 -16.39 -27.73
N PHE A 16 -11.35 -17.51 -27.06
CA PHE A 16 -11.42 -18.85 -27.64
C PHE A 16 -12.84 -19.22 -28.09
N ILE A 17 -13.85 -18.97 -27.24
CA ILE A 17 -15.27 -19.23 -27.57
C ILE A 17 -15.70 -18.39 -28.78
N SER A 18 -15.33 -17.12 -28.79
CA SER A 18 -15.67 -16.18 -29.87
C SER A 18 -14.97 -16.57 -31.18
N GLY A 19 -13.68 -16.90 -31.14
CA GLY A 19 -12.90 -17.35 -32.29
C GLY A 19 -13.41 -18.68 -32.86
N ARG A 20 -13.74 -19.64 -31.99
CA ARG A 20 -14.35 -20.92 -32.40
C ARG A 20 -15.71 -20.72 -33.07
N TRP A 21 -16.55 -19.81 -32.55
CA TRP A 21 -17.82 -19.48 -33.19
C TRP A 21 -17.60 -18.84 -34.56
N TYR A 22 -16.67 -17.89 -34.68
CA TYR A 22 -16.36 -17.22 -35.95
C TYR A 22 -15.95 -18.23 -37.04
N LEU A 23 -15.11 -19.20 -36.69
CA LEU A 23 -14.65 -20.26 -37.59
C LEU A 23 -15.75 -21.30 -37.94
N ARG A 24 -16.80 -21.43 -37.13
CA ARG A 24 -17.88 -22.44 -37.30
C ARG A 24 -19.27 -21.80 -37.31
N GLN A 25 -19.37 -20.64 -37.96
CA GLN A 25 -20.59 -19.84 -37.97
C GLN A 25 -21.72 -20.45 -38.81
N TYR A 26 -21.43 -21.39 -39.71
CA TYR A 26 -22.43 -22.11 -40.50
C TYR A 26 -22.49 -23.59 -40.09
N ASP A 27 -23.68 -24.17 -40.04
CA ASP A 27 -23.87 -25.61 -39.87
C ASP A 27 -23.73 -26.38 -41.21
N GLY A 28 -23.84 -27.71 -41.16
CA GLY A 28 -23.76 -28.55 -42.37
C GLY A 28 -24.90 -28.32 -43.38
N LEU A 29 -25.91 -27.52 -43.03
CA LEU A 29 -27.03 -27.12 -43.87
C LEU A 29 -26.92 -25.66 -44.33
N GLY A 30 -25.80 -24.97 -44.04
CA GLY A 30 -25.57 -23.57 -44.40
C GLY A 30 -26.29 -22.55 -43.53
N ARG A 31 -26.92 -22.96 -42.41
CA ARG A 31 -27.62 -22.03 -41.50
C ARG A 31 -26.64 -21.40 -40.53
N ARG A 32 -26.82 -20.11 -40.24
CA ARG A 32 -25.98 -19.36 -39.31
C ARG A 32 -26.28 -19.77 -37.86
N ARG A 33 -25.25 -20.21 -37.13
CA ARG A 33 -25.35 -20.55 -35.71
C ARG A 33 -25.42 -19.28 -34.85
N PRO A 34 -26.26 -19.24 -33.80
CA PRO A 34 -26.31 -18.10 -32.89
C PRO A 34 -24.97 -17.93 -32.16
N PHE A 35 -24.60 -16.68 -31.89
CA PHE A 35 -23.42 -16.38 -31.07
C PHE A 35 -23.63 -16.86 -29.63
N PRO A 36 -22.63 -17.50 -28.98
CA PRO A 36 -22.73 -17.97 -27.60
C PRO A 36 -22.66 -16.82 -26.58
N ARG A 37 -23.67 -15.93 -26.59
CA ARG A 37 -23.74 -14.70 -25.78
C ARG A 37 -23.57 -14.99 -24.29
N ILE A 38 -24.29 -15.97 -23.76
CA ILE A 38 -24.31 -16.28 -22.33
C ILE A 38 -22.90 -16.65 -21.84
N SER A 39 -22.21 -17.57 -22.51
CA SER A 39 -20.87 -18.01 -22.11
C SER A 39 -19.85 -16.87 -22.16
N VAL A 40 -19.89 -16.06 -23.21
CA VAL A 40 -18.98 -14.91 -23.36
C VAL A 40 -19.27 -13.85 -22.29
N VAL A 41 -20.54 -13.50 -22.08
CA VAL A 41 -20.94 -12.53 -21.04
C VAL A 41 -20.53 -13.01 -19.66
N LEU A 42 -20.76 -14.28 -19.31
CA LEU A 42 -20.33 -14.84 -18.02
C LEU A 42 -18.81 -14.76 -17.84
N CYS A 43 -18.03 -15.10 -18.87
CA CYS A 43 -16.57 -14.97 -18.81
C CYS A 43 -16.14 -13.52 -18.59
N LEU A 44 -16.78 -12.57 -19.29
CA LEU A 44 -16.48 -11.14 -19.15
C LEU A 44 -16.89 -10.59 -17.78
N LEU A 45 -18.01 -11.04 -17.20
CA LEU A 45 -18.43 -10.63 -15.86
C LEU A 45 -17.45 -11.12 -14.79
N VAL A 46 -16.97 -12.36 -14.89
CA VAL A 46 -15.93 -12.89 -13.97
C VAL A 46 -14.62 -12.12 -14.14
N ALA A 47 -14.19 -11.91 -15.38
CA ALA A 47 -13.00 -11.10 -15.67
C ALA A 47 -13.11 -9.69 -15.05
N LEU A 48 -14.25 -9.01 -15.24
CA LEU A 48 -14.49 -7.69 -14.67
C LEU A 48 -14.45 -7.72 -13.13
N GLY A 49 -15.08 -8.72 -12.51
CA GLY A 49 -15.06 -8.92 -11.06
C GLY A 49 -13.65 -9.13 -10.50
N CYS A 50 -12.75 -9.77 -11.25
CA CYS A 50 -11.34 -9.91 -10.87
C CYS A 50 -10.49 -8.67 -11.17
N ALA A 51 -10.81 -7.93 -12.23
CA ALA A 51 -10.05 -6.76 -12.65
C ALA A 51 -10.15 -5.60 -11.64
N ILE A 52 -11.35 -5.35 -11.10
CA ILE A 52 -11.59 -4.26 -10.14
C ILE A 52 -10.65 -4.32 -8.93
N PRO A 53 -10.61 -5.40 -8.12
CA PRO A 53 -9.75 -5.46 -6.94
C PRO A 53 -8.25 -5.38 -7.31
N VAL A 54 -7.84 -5.96 -8.45
CA VAL A 54 -6.45 -5.86 -8.94
C VAL A 54 -6.08 -4.41 -9.25
N VAL A 55 -6.91 -3.70 -10.01
CA VAL A 55 -6.66 -2.30 -10.36
C VAL A 55 -6.64 -1.41 -9.13
N VAL A 56 -7.58 -1.61 -8.19
CA VAL A 56 -7.60 -0.78 -6.98
C VAL A 56 -6.39 -1.06 -6.09
N HIS A 57 -5.95 -2.32 -5.98
CA HIS A 57 -4.75 -2.66 -5.21
C HIS A 57 -3.48 -2.04 -5.80
N VAL A 58 -3.30 -2.13 -7.13
CA VAL A 58 -2.16 -1.50 -7.82
C VAL A 58 -2.19 0.03 -7.68
N ARG A 59 -3.37 0.66 -7.76
CA ARG A 59 -3.51 2.11 -7.55
C ARG A 59 -3.16 2.53 -6.12
N LEU A 60 -3.56 1.74 -5.13
CA LEU A 60 -3.20 1.97 -3.74
C LEU A 60 -1.67 1.93 -3.58
N GLU A 61 -1.02 0.86 -4.02
CA GLU A 61 0.43 0.72 -3.93
C GLU A 61 1.18 1.88 -4.62
N HIS A 62 0.72 2.31 -5.80
CA HIS A 62 1.32 3.46 -6.48
C HIS A 62 1.17 4.78 -5.70
N GLN A 63 0.03 5.02 -5.06
CA GLN A 63 -0.16 6.22 -4.24
C GLN A 63 0.72 6.20 -2.99
N LEU A 64 0.82 5.05 -2.31
CA LEU A 64 1.69 4.88 -1.15
C LEU A 64 3.17 5.00 -1.54
N GLN A 65 3.56 4.42 -2.68
CA GLN A 65 4.91 4.53 -3.21
C GLN A 65 5.28 6.00 -3.48
N ALA A 66 4.41 6.76 -4.16
CA ALA A 66 4.69 8.16 -4.46
C ALA A 66 4.89 9.00 -3.19
N ALA A 67 4.07 8.77 -2.16
CA ALA A 67 4.22 9.42 -0.86
C ALA A 67 5.53 9.02 -0.15
N ALA A 68 5.85 7.71 -0.14
CA ALA A 68 7.07 7.20 0.47
C ALA A 68 8.35 7.70 -0.24
N GLU A 69 8.35 7.77 -1.57
CA GLU A 69 9.46 8.33 -2.37
C GLU A 69 9.72 9.79 -2.02
N GLN A 70 8.65 10.57 -1.82
CA GLN A 70 8.76 11.98 -1.47
C GLN A 70 9.44 12.19 -0.10
N VAL A 71 9.11 11.38 0.90
CA VAL A 71 9.69 11.52 2.25
C VAL A 71 11.04 10.81 2.40
N ALA A 72 11.27 9.70 1.71
CA ALA A 72 12.54 8.98 1.72
C ALA A 72 13.63 9.70 0.89
N GLY A 73 13.24 10.52 -0.09
CA GLY A 73 14.17 11.21 -0.99
C GLY A 73 14.86 10.30 -1.99
N VAL A 74 14.41 9.05 -2.11
CA VAL A 74 14.95 8.01 -3.00
C VAL A 74 13.81 7.23 -3.66
N PRO A 75 14.03 6.61 -4.83
CA PRO A 75 13.06 5.68 -5.40
C PRO A 75 12.85 4.49 -4.47
N VAL A 76 11.59 4.14 -4.20
CA VAL A 76 11.21 3.03 -3.34
C VAL A 76 10.06 2.23 -3.94
N GLU A 77 9.84 1.02 -3.44
CA GLU A 77 8.71 0.15 -3.81
C GLU A 77 7.90 -0.18 -2.56
N VAL A 78 6.65 0.27 -2.51
CA VAL A 78 5.73 -0.08 -1.42
C VAL A 78 4.81 -1.19 -1.90
N ARG A 79 4.76 -2.29 -1.15
CA ARG A 79 3.83 -3.39 -1.39
C ARG A 79 2.90 -3.57 -0.22
N CYS A 80 1.64 -3.84 -0.51
CA CYS A 80 0.67 -4.23 0.49
C CYS A 80 0.53 -5.74 0.53
N GLN A 81 0.57 -6.32 1.72
CA GLN A 81 0.26 -7.72 1.91
C GLN A 81 -1.16 -8.02 1.41
N THR A 82 -1.38 -9.23 0.90
CA THR A 82 -2.71 -9.72 0.53
C THR A 82 -3.22 -10.72 1.57
N ILE A 83 -4.53 -10.91 1.69
CA ILE A 83 -5.16 -11.88 2.62
C ILE A 83 -4.45 -13.25 2.59
N GLY A 84 -4.15 -13.76 1.40
CA GLY A 84 -3.49 -15.06 1.24
C GLY A 84 -2.04 -15.10 1.75
N GLN A 85 -1.35 -13.96 1.80
CA GLN A 85 -0.02 -13.83 2.40
C GLN A 85 -0.12 -13.69 3.93
N THR A 86 -1.13 -12.99 4.45
CA THR A 86 -1.38 -12.88 5.90
C THR A 86 -1.65 -14.23 6.56
N PHE A 87 -2.32 -15.16 5.86
CA PHE A 87 -2.57 -16.52 6.38
C PHE A 87 -1.31 -17.39 6.53
N VAL A 88 -0.18 -17.00 5.93
CA VAL A 88 1.09 -17.75 6.01
C VAL A 88 2.19 -16.95 6.72
N ASP A 89 1.86 -15.76 7.21
CA ASP A 89 2.79 -14.87 7.89
C ASP A 89 2.76 -15.10 9.40
N ALA A 90 3.94 -15.14 10.02
CA ALA A 90 4.12 -15.45 11.44
C ALA A 90 4.89 -14.36 12.20
N THR A 91 5.18 -13.23 11.56
CA THR A 91 5.86 -12.08 12.19
C THR A 91 4.85 -11.08 12.74
N ALA A 92 5.22 -10.39 13.83
CA ALA A 92 4.38 -9.37 14.47
C ALA A 92 4.61 -7.96 13.90
N ASP A 93 5.51 -7.83 12.93
CA ASP A 93 5.92 -6.54 12.38
C ASP A 93 4.85 -5.99 11.42
N LEU A 94 4.56 -4.69 11.52
CA LEU A 94 3.55 -4.01 10.69
C LEU A 94 4.09 -3.61 9.29
N GLY A 95 5.41 -3.68 9.12
CA GLY A 95 6.17 -3.49 7.91
C GLY A 95 7.59 -4.05 8.09
N TYR A 96 8.32 -4.29 7.00
CA TYR A 96 9.75 -4.56 7.08
C TYR A 96 10.51 -4.24 5.80
N VAL A 97 11.76 -3.82 5.96
CA VAL A 97 12.76 -3.64 4.90
C VAL A 97 13.87 -4.67 5.04
N LYS A 98 14.20 -5.36 3.95
CA LYS A 98 15.34 -6.29 3.92
C LYS A 98 16.65 -5.54 3.77
N TRP A 99 17.71 -6.08 4.37
CA TRP A 99 19.05 -5.49 4.30
C TRP A 99 20.00 -6.45 3.58
N GLY A 100 20.76 -5.89 2.64
CA GLY A 100 21.80 -6.60 1.91
C GLY A 100 23.00 -6.95 2.79
N PRO A 101 23.87 -7.86 2.31
CA PRO A 101 25.09 -8.26 3.03
C PRO A 101 26.13 -7.12 3.16
N ASP A 102 26.00 -6.08 2.34
CA ASP A 102 26.77 -4.84 2.35
C ASP A 102 26.22 -3.78 3.34
N GLY A 103 25.06 -4.04 3.95
CA GLY A 103 24.41 -3.09 4.85
C GLY A 103 23.53 -2.05 4.14
N GLU A 104 23.28 -2.20 2.84
CA GLU A 104 22.33 -1.36 2.10
C GLU A 104 20.90 -1.91 2.24
N PRO A 105 19.88 -1.05 2.44
CA PRO A 105 18.50 -1.51 2.46
C PRO A 105 18.02 -1.86 1.04
N GLU A 106 17.22 -2.91 0.91
CA GLU A 106 16.34 -3.05 -0.24
C GLU A 106 15.44 -1.81 -0.27
N ARG A 107 15.30 -1.17 -1.43
CA ARG A 107 14.39 -0.02 -1.61
C ARG A 107 12.94 -0.50 -1.74
N LYS A 108 12.54 -1.46 -0.91
CA LYS A 108 11.26 -2.14 -0.94
C LYS A 108 10.80 -2.50 0.46
N THR A 109 9.55 -2.17 0.76
CA THR A 109 8.87 -2.59 2.00
C THR A 109 7.61 -3.39 1.69
N LEU A 110 7.28 -4.33 2.57
CA LEU A 110 6.00 -5.01 2.59
C LEU A 110 5.23 -4.56 3.84
N ILE A 111 4.17 -3.79 3.64
CA ILE A 111 3.27 -3.36 4.71
C ILE A 111 2.22 -4.44 4.96
N SER A 112 2.01 -4.78 6.23
CA SER A 112 1.07 -5.79 6.68
C SER A 112 -0.38 -5.44 6.32
N TRP A 113 -1.25 -6.45 6.28
CA TRP A 113 -2.62 -6.31 5.75
C TRP A 113 -3.44 -5.23 6.45
N GLU A 114 -3.42 -5.17 7.78
CA GLU A 114 -4.21 -4.21 8.57
C GLU A 114 -3.80 -2.75 8.30
N PRO A 115 -2.52 -2.33 8.46
CA PRO A 115 -2.11 -0.98 8.10
C PRO A 115 -2.42 -0.63 6.63
N CYS A 116 -2.32 -1.58 5.70
CA CYS A 116 -2.71 -1.34 4.31
C CYS A 116 -4.22 -1.08 4.14
N GLN A 117 -5.08 -1.73 4.92
CA GLN A 117 -6.51 -1.40 4.94
C GLN A 117 -6.76 -0.01 5.50
N ASP A 118 -6.05 0.36 6.56
CA ASP A 118 -6.20 1.67 7.19
C ASP A 118 -5.67 2.79 6.29
N LEU A 119 -4.56 2.58 5.58
CA LEU A 119 -4.06 3.49 4.54
C LEU A 119 -5.08 3.64 3.40
N ARG A 120 -5.71 2.54 2.97
CA ARG A 120 -6.78 2.60 1.96
C ARG A 120 -7.99 3.38 2.46
N ALA A 121 -8.41 3.15 3.70
CA ALA A 121 -9.53 3.84 4.32
C ALA A 121 -9.21 5.34 4.49
N TRP A 122 -7.98 5.67 4.91
CA TRP A 122 -7.45 7.02 4.98
C TRP A 122 -7.55 7.70 3.63
N LEU A 123 -6.97 7.13 2.57
CA LEU A 123 -7.00 7.68 1.20
C LEU A 123 -8.42 7.94 0.70
N GLY A 124 -9.38 7.07 1.05
CA GLY A 124 -10.80 7.23 0.69
C GLY A 124 -11.62 8.17 1.57
N SER A 125 -11.07 8.65 2.70
CA SER A 125 -11.76 9.54 3.65
C SER A 125 -11.59 11.03 3.33
N ASP A 126 -12.29 11.88 4.07
CA ASP A 126 -12.12 13.34 4.04
C ASP A 126 -10.95 13.89 4.87
N LYS A 127 -10.22 12.99 5.56
CA LYS A 127 -9.03 13.28 6.38
C LYS A 127 -9.27 14.13 7.64
N SER A 128 -10.53 14.50 7.95
CA SER A 128 -10.84 15.45 9.02
C SER A 128 -10.78 14.85 10.44
N ALA A 129 -11.05 13.55 10.57
CA ALA A 129 -11.10 12.85 11.85
C ALA A 129 -10.56 11.41 11.71
N PRO A 130 -9.23 11.23 11.52
CA PRO A 130 -8.67 9.89 11.37
C PRO A 130 -8.96 9.00 12.58
N SER A 131 -9.14 7.69 12.39
CA SER A 131 -9.05 6.74 13.50
C SER A 131 -7.61 6.67 14.02
N LEU A 132 -7.39 6.15 15.23
CA LEU A 132 -6.02 5.96 15.71
C LEU A 132 -5.24 4.99 14.81
N ASP A 133 -5.91 3.96 14.28
CA ASP A 133 -5.31 3.00 13.35
C ASP A 133 -4.87 3.68 12.04
N GLN A 134 -5.63 4.65 11.54
CA GLN A 134 -5.21 5.46 10.38
C GLN A 134 -3.99 6.33 10.68
N VAL A 135 -3.93 6.93 11.88
CA VAL A 135 -2.76 7.69 12.32
C VAL A 135 -1.52 6.78 12.36
N VAL A 136 -1.66 5.59 12.97
CA VAL A 136 -0.59 4.58 13.04
C VAL A 136 -0.21 4.09 11.65
N ALA A 137 -1.16 3.85 10.76
CA ALA A 137 -0.88 3.32 9.43
C ALA A 137 -0.13 4.33 8.54
N VAL A 138 -0.45 5.62 8.64
CA VAL A 138 0.35 6.69 8.02
C VAL A 138 1.76 6.71 8.60
N HIS A 139 1.90 6.61 9.92
CA HIS A 139 3.20 6.56 10.56
C HIS A 139 4.03 5.35 10.13
N VAL A 140 3.45 4.15 10.07
CA VAL A 140 4.13 2.93 9.60
C VAL A 140 4.67 3.14 8.18
N LEU A 141 3.90 3.74 7.27
CA LEU A 141 4.42 4.08 5.93
C LEU A 141 5.63 5.01 6.01
N THR A 142 5.58 6.05 6.86
CA THR A 142 6.71 6.96 7.06
C THR A 142 7.93 6.24 7.64
N HIS A 143 7.73 5.39 8.65
CA HIS A 143 8.77 4.61 9.33
C HIS A 143 9.51 3.68 8.37
N GLU A 144 8.77 2.91 7.60
CA GLU A 144 9.35 2.03 6.57
C GLU A 144 10.10 2.82 5.50
N ALA A 145 9.60 4.01 5.13
CA ALA A 145 10.31 4.90 4.21
C ALA A 145 11.66 5.37 4.77
N MET A 146 11.78 5.58 6.09
CA MET A 146 13.04 5.93 6.73
C MET A 146 14.03 4.75 6.75
N HIS A 147 13.56 3.53 6.96
CA HIS A 147 14.40 2.36 6.76
C HIS A 147 14.91 2.26 5.31
N MET A 148 14.01 2.45 4.34
CA MET A 148 14.37 2.45 2.93
C MET A 148 15.31 3.60 2.54
N SER A 149 15.43 4.68 3.32
CA SER A 149 16.38 5.76 3.04
C SER A 149 17.82 5.41 3.47
N GLY A 150 18.00 4.41 4.34
CA GLY A 150 19.30 4.00 4.88
C GLY A 150 19.38 3.96 6.40
N ILE A 151 18.29 4.31 7.11
CA ILE A 151 18.30 4.36 8.57
C ILE A 151 17.99 2.98 9.14
N LYS A 152 19.01 2.28 9.64
CA LYS A 152 18.84 0.93 10.21
C LYS A 152 18.37 0.89 11.67
N ASN A 153 18.67 1.93 12.44
CA ASN A 153 18.35 1.95 13.87
C ASN A 153 16.86 2.29 14.07
N GLU A 154 16.12 1.41 14.74
CA GLU A 154 14.68 1.57 15.02
C GLU A 154 14.34 2.93 15.67
N SER A 155 15.08 3.35 16.71
CA SER A 155 14.79 4.63 17.39
C SER A 155 15.07 5.84 16.49
N HIS A 156 16.08 5.76 15.63
CA HIS A 156 16.38 6.80 14.65
C HIS A 156 15.32 6.81 13.54
N ALA A 157 14.92 5.66 13.01
CA ALA A 157 13.89 5.55 11.99
C ALA A 157 12.54 6.06 12.51
N GLU A 158 12.19 5.68 13.74
CA GLU A 158 11.01 6.17 14.46
C GLU A 158 11.04 7.70 14.57
N CYS A 159 12.16 8.27 15.02
CA CYS A 159 12.23 9.72 15.18
C CYS A 159 12.20 10.48 13.86
N ALA A 160 12.91 9.98 12.86
CA ALA A 160 12.89 10.54 11.51
C ALA A 160 11.48 10.48 10.91
N ALA A 161 10.70 9.45 11.24
CA ALA A 161 9.32 9.29 10.82
C ALA A 161 8.37 10.24 11.54
N VAL A 162 8.46 10.35 12.87
CA VAL A 162 7.65 11.30 13.66
C VAL A 162 7.76 12.74 13.11
N GLN A 163 8.96 13.16 12.69
CA GLN A 163 9.19 14.51 12.15
C GLN A 163 8.64 14.71 10.72
N ARG A 164 8.32 13.61 10.02
CA ARG A 164 7.88 13.58 8.62
C ARG A 164 6.44 13.14 8.44
N ASP A 165 5.73 12.73 9.50
CA ASP A 165 4.32 12.34 9.40
C ASP A 165 3.42 13.43 8.80
N GLU A 166 3.71 14.70 9.08
CA GLU A 166 3.01 15.82 8.42
C GLU A 166 3.22 15.77 6.90
N ALA A 167 4.47 15.61 6.44
CA ALA A 167 4.78 15.53 5.01
C ALA A 167 4.16 14.30 4.35
N THR A 168 4.20 13.13 5.00
CA THR A 168 3.55 11.90 4.51
C THR A 168 2.04 12.09 4.39
N ALA A 169 1.40 12.66 5.41
CA ALA A 169 -0.04 12.90 5.39
C ALA A 169 -0.45 13.87 4.26
N GLN A 170 0.32 14.93 4.03
CA GLN A 170 0.10 15.85 2.89
C GLN A 170 0.29 15.14 1.54
N ALA A 171 1.33 14.30 1.40
CA ALA A 171 1.57 13.52 0.20
C ALA A 171 0.42 12.53 -0.10
N LEU A 172 -0.27 12.07 0.94
CA LEU A 172 -1.48 11.24 0.85
C LEU A 172 -2.79 12.06 0.70
N GLY A 173 -2.68 13.37 0.50
CA GLY A 173 -3.78 14.26 0.13
C GLY A 173 -4.50 14.94 1.30
N ALA A 174 -3.93 14.94 2.50
CA ALA A 174 -4.40 15.81 3.59
C ALA A 174 -4.00 17.27 3.34
N ASP A 175 -4.82 18.22 3.78
CA ASP A 175 -4.40 19.62 3.86
C ASP A 175 -3.39 19.84 5.02
N PRO A 176 -2.70 21.01 5.07
CA PRO A 176 -1.70 21.25 6.09
C PRO A 176 -2.19 21.15 7.54
N ASP A 177 -3.42 21.56 7.82
CA ASP A 177 -3.98 21.52 9.19
C ASP A 177 -4.31 20.09 9.59
N GLN A 178 -4.90 19.33 8.66
CA GLN A 178 -5.19 17.90 8.84
C GLN A 178 -3.91 17.08 9.05
N ALA A 179 -2.88 17.34 8.25
CA ALA A 179 -1.60 16.65 8.33
C ALA A 179 -0.86 16.94 9.65
N ARG A 180 -0.84 18.21 10.06
CA ARG A 180 -0.26 18.61 11.35
C ARG A 180 -1.01 18.00 12.52
N ALA A 181 -2.35 17.94 12.45
CA ALA A 181 -3.17 17.30 13.47
C ALA A 181 -2.88 15.80 13.58
N LEU A 182 -2.71 15.10 12.44
CA LEU A 182 -2.34 13.69 12.41
C LEU A 182 -0.97 13.44 13.07
N ALA A 183 0.06 14.19 12.66
CA ALA A 183 1.42 14.06 13.19
C ALA A 183 1.46 14.33 14.70
N LYS A 184 0.79 15.41 15.14
CA LYS A 184 0.68 15.73 16.57
C LYS A 184 -0.01 14.64 17.35
N ARG A 185 -1.06 14.03 16.78
CA ARG A 185 -1.79 12.95 17.43
C ARG A 185 -0.95 11.69 17.59
N TYR A 186 -0.17 11.32 16.58
CA TYR A 186 0.79 10.22 16.71
C TYR A 186 1.77 10.48 17.87
N TRP A 187 2.37 11.67 17.88
CA TRP A 187 3.33 12.10 18.91
C TRP A 187 2.75 12.08 20.33
N THR A 188 1.51 12.54 20.52
CA THR A 188 0.93 12.64 21.87
C THR A 188 0.26 11.35 22.33
N GLU A 189 -0.33 10.59 21.41
CA GLU A 189 -1.12 9.41 21.76
C GLU A 189 -0.33 8.11 21.58
N VAL A 190 0.46 7.94 20.52
CA VAL A 190 1.07 6.65 20.17
C VAL A 190 2.52 6.55 20.64
N TYR A 191 3.37 7.50 20.23
CA TYR A 191 4.81 7.48 20.52
C TYR A 191 5.16 7.22 22.01
N PRO A 192 4.47 7.82 23.01
CA PRO A 192 4.80 7.61 24.42
C PRO A 192 4.56 6.17 24.90
N ARG A 193 3.81 5.36 24.14
CA ARG A 193 3.46 3.97 24.44
C ARG A 193 4.27 2.95 23.63
N MET A 194 5.13 3.41 22.71
CA MET A 194 5.98 2.53 21.91
C MET A 194 6.99 1.76 22.78
N PRO A 195 7.53 0.61 22.33
CA PRO A 195 8.56 -0.10 23.07
C PRO A 195 9.85 0.73 23.23
N ASP A 196 10.66 0.44 24.24
CA ASP A 196 11.91 1.18 24.53
C ASP A 196 12.91 1.18 23.36
N GLY A 197 12.91 0.13 22.52
CA GLY A 197 13.73 0.07 21.32
C GLY A 197 13.38 1.12 20.26
N TYR A 198 12.15 1.66 20.30
CA TYR A 198 11.68 2.74 19.42
C TYR A 198 11.80 4.10 20.11
N ARG A 199 11.60 4.14 21.43
CA ARG A 199 11.68 5.37 22.24
C ARG A 199 13.11 5.65 22.69
N GLY A 200 13.86 6.39 21.88
CA GLY A 200 15.21 6.81 22.28
C GLY A 200 15.77 7.92 21.40
N GLY A 201 16.11 9.06 22.01
CA GLY A 201 16.78 10.15 21.30
C GLY A 201 15.86 11.06 20.46
N CYS A 202 14.54 10.87 20.49
CA CYS A 202 13.59 11.74 19.79
C CYS A 202 12.98 12.83 20.69
N GLY A 203 12.62 13.97 20.09
CA GLY A 203 12.07 15.16 20.73
C GLY A 203 13.00 16.38 20.56
N PRO A 204 12.60 17.56 21.09
CA PRO A 204 13.38 18.78 20.92
C PRO A 204 14.81 18.64 21.45
N GLU A 205 15.79 19.00 20.63
CA GLU A 205 17.23 18.87 20.94
C GLU A 205 17.67 17.41 21.23
N GLY A 206 16.84 16.45 20.83
CA GLY A 206 17.12 15.02 20.94
C GLY A 206 18.27 14.59 20.02
N ARG A 207 18.87 13.44 20.33
CA ARG A 207 19.96 12.84 19.53
C ARG A 207 19.60 12.67 18.05
N TYR A 208 18.34 12.40 17.75
CA TYR A 208 17.81 12.17 16.40
C TYR A 208 16.85 13.28 15.96
N ASP A 209 16.82 14.41 16.66
CA ASP A 209 16.15 15.61 16.19
C ASP A 209 16.88 16.13 14.95
N GLU A 210 16.15 16.28 13.85
CA GLU A 210 16.67 16.82 12.59
C GLU A 210 16.32 18.31 12.42
N GLU A 211 15.74 18.92 13.46
CA GLU A 211 15.34 20.33 13.50
C GLU A 211 14.32 20.70 12.40
N LEU A 212 13.48 19.73 12.01
CA LEU A 212 12.45 19.96 10.99
C LEU A 212 11.33 20.85 11.53
N SER A 213 10.99 21.89 10.78
CA SER A 213 9.86 22.79 11.12
C SER A 213 8.48 22.10 11.18
N THR A 214 8.40 20.88 10.65
CA THR A 214 7.22 19.99 10.66
C THR A 214 7.22 19.02 11.85
N ALA A 215 8.24 19.06 12.71
CA ALA A 215 8.27 18.23 13.91
C ALA A 215 7.06 18.56 14.82
N PRO A 216 6.40 17.54 15.40
CA PRO A 216 5.14 17.72 16.13
C PRO A 216 5.28 18.25 17.57
N TRP A 217 6.49 18.62 18.00
CA TRP A 217 6.81 19.08 19.37
C TRP A 217 7.06 20.58 19.46
#